data_AF-A0A815RIR0-F1
#
_entry.id   AF-A0A815RIR0-F1
#
_cell.length_a   1.000
_cell.length_b   1.000
_cell.length_c   1.000
_cell.angle_alpha   90.00
_cell.angle_beta   90.00
_cell.angle_gamma   90.00
#
_symmetry.space_group_name_H-M   'P 1'
#
loop_
_entity.id
_entity.type
_entity.pdbx_description
1 polymer ?
#
loop_
_entity_poly.entity_id
_entity_poly.type
_entity_poly.pdbx_seq_one_letter_code
_entity_poly.pdbx_strand_id
1 'polypeptide(L)'
;MPKYTKKNRPPRSKTARSGADDSTSIDDGVSTCSNISDLTSIYDDSEVGFPTSNDTILSTDILDEKLDIAIEGLRNKDYAPEKIPGLIESNDGDLRNQAGETIAVLYEIARDINSVFAEPPESLLITLEKKANESAKYRGKKEKRLQRATFREIYNSFEEGTSPEFDIKFGRETLEITSWTTRLYYNIFSSLLATGMNIHLKENGFLRSVFNLDDLEIEDIHQSKTNRFDRQLANRAAFKVRTQALKKTRANKVTRI
;
A
#
# COMPACT_ATOMS: atom_id res chain seq x y z
N MET A 1 -76.21 -0.44 20.31
CA MET A 1 -74.87 -0.21 20.91
C MET A 1 -73.98 -1.40 20.56
N PRO A 2 -72.74 -1.20 20.07
CA PRO A 2 -72.30 -1.78 18.80
C PRO A 2 -71.43 -3.05 18.92
N LYS A 3 -71.44 -3.80 17.80
CA LYS A 3 -70.61 -4.96 17.48
C LYS A 3 -69.13 -4.55 17.42
N TYR A 4 -68.26 -5.24 18.14
CA TYR A 4 -66.82 -5.25 17.85
C TYR A 4 -66.41 -6.59 17.24
N THR A 5 -65.91 -6.49 16.01
CA THR A 5 -65.44 -7.58 15.16
C THR A 5 -64.08 -8.07 15.67
N LYS A 6 -63.97 -9.38 15.97
CA LYS A 6 -62.66 -10.03 16.12
C LYS A 6 -62.02 -10.11 14.73
N LYS A 7 -61.10 -9.18 14.42
CA LYS A 7 -60.22 -9.35 13.26
C LYS A 7 -59.27 -10.52 13.55
N ASN A 8 -59.51 -11.64 12.85
CA ASN A 8 -58.56 -12.74 12.72
C ASN A 8 -57.22 -12.20 12.23
N ARG A 9 -56.18 -12.27 13.06
CA ARG A 9 -54.81 -12.01 12.65
C ARG A 9 -54.25 -13.32 12.08
N PRO A 10 -53.86 -13.38 10.80
CA PRO A 10 -53.32 -14.60 10.21
C PRO A 10 -51.96 -14.97 10.84
N PRO A 11 -51.58 -16.26 10.83
CA PRO A 11 -50.30 -16.69 11.38
C PRO A 11 -49.15 -16.05 10.61
N ARG A 12 -48.21 -15.44 11.35
CA ARG A 12 -47.03 -14.79 10.78
C ARG A 12 -46.16 -15.86 10.13
N SER A 13 -46.14 -15.88 8.81
CA SER A 13 -45.28 -16.74 8.00
C SER A 13 -43.81 -16.49 8.35
N LYS A 14 -43.08 -17.58 8.62
CA LYS A 14 -41.61 -17.58 8.67
C LYS A 14 -41.10 -17.30 7.26
N THR A 15 -40.80 -16.05 6.97
CA THR A 15 -40.01 -15.67 5.79
C THR A 15 -38.56 -15.63 6.20
N ALA A 16 -37.84 -16.70 5.90
CA ALA A 16 -36.39 -16.70 5.84
C ALA A 16 -35.98 -15.71 4.73
N ARG A 17 -35.45 -14.54 5.12
CA ARG A 17 -34.74 -13.67 4.20
C ARG A 17 -33.30 -14.19 4.13
N SER A 18 -32.99 -14.88 3.05
CA SER A 18 -31.65 -15.08 2.55
C SER A 18 -31.05 -13.71 2.22
N GLY A 19 -30.13 -13.24 3.06
CA GLY A 19 -29.17 -12.21 2.68
C GLY A 19 -27.99 -12.92 2.02
N ALA A 20 -27.75 -12.60 0.75
CA ALA A 20 -26.59 -13.08 0.01
C ALA A 20 -25.34 -12.35 0.54
N ASP A 21 -24.50 -13.09 1.26
CA ASP A 21 -23.10 -12.73 1.48
C ASP A 21 -22.32 -13.26 0.28
N ASP A 22 -21.94 -12.37 -0.65
CA ASP A 22 -20.98 -12.68 -1.71
C ASP A 22 -19.58 -12.47 -1.14
N SER A 23 -19.09 -13.50 -0.44
CA SER A 23 -17.67 -13.69 -0.16
C SER A 23 -17.22 -14.89 -0.97
N THR A 24 -16.64 -14.63 -2.14
CA THR A 24 -15.90 -15.63 -2.91
C THR A 24 -14.60 -15.96 -2.17
N SER A 25 -14.73 -16.88 -1.22
CA SER A 25 -13.63 -17.73 -0.74
C SER A 25 -13.41 -18.79 -1.80
N ILE A 26 -12.46 -18.56 -2.70
CA ILE A 26 -11.88 -19.65 -3.49
C ILE A 26 -10.82 -20.29 -2.61
N ASP A 27 -11.26 -21.33 -1.91
CA ASP A 27 -10.41 -22.38 -1.36
C ASP A 27 -10.26 -23.42 -2.47
N ASP A 28 -9.16 -23.35 -3.22
CA ASP A 28 -8.72 -24.44 -4.08
C ASP A 28 -7.37 -24.91 -3.58
N GLY A 29 -7.43 -25.81 -2.60
CA GLY A 29 -6.36 -26.76 -2.37
C GLY A 29 -6.16 -27.63 -3.61
N VAL A 30 -5.10 -27.37 -4.36
CA VAL A 30 -4.42 -28.41 -5.12
C VAL A 30 -3.06 -28.63 -4.47
N SER A 31 -3.09 -29.57 -3.54
CA SER A 31 -1.94 -30.28 -3.03
C SER A 31 -1.38 -31.19 -4.12
N THR A 32 -0.30 -30.77 -4.77
CA THR A 32 0.64 -31.68 -5.44
C THR A 32 2.07 -31.19 -5.23
N CYS A 33 2.62 -31.48 -4.05
CA CYS A 33 4.05 -31.64 -3.88
C CYS A 33 4.29 -33.10 -3.53
N SER A 34 4.40 -33.91 -4.57
CA SER A 34 4.91 -35.28 -4.46
C SER A 34 6.36 -35.20 -3.99
N ASN A 35 6.63 -35.73 -2.80
CA ASN A 35 7.92 -36.22 -2.32
C ASN A 35 9.18 -35.41 -2.70
N ILE A 36 9.49 -34.37 -1.92
CA ILE A 36 10.88 -33.88 -1.75
C ILE A 36 11.44 -34.53 -0.49
N SER A 37 11.50 -35.86 -0.47
CA SER A 37 12.17 -36.63 0.59
C SER A 37 13.23 -37.57 0.02
N ASP A 38 13.48 -37.56 -1.29
CA ASP A 38 14.41 -38.48 -1.96
C ASP A 38 15.63 -37.78 -2.60
N LEU A 39 15.95 -36.53 -2.21
CA LEU A 39 17.22 -35.87 -2.60
C LEU A 39 18.20 -35.69 -1.45
N THR A 40 17.94 -36.32 -0.30
CA THR A 40 18.79 -36.23 0.91
C THR A 40 19.77 -37.39 1.09
N SER A 41 20.12 -38.16 0.06
CA SER A 41 21.03 -39.31 0.23
C SER A 41 22.19 -39.45 -0.77
N ILE A 42 22.63 -38.36 -1.40
CA ILE A 42 23.90 -38.38 -2.14
C ILE A 42 24.68 -37.10 -1.84
N TYR A 43 25.22 -37.00 -0.62
CA TYR A 43 26.47 -36.28 -0.40
C TYR A 43 27.32 -37.12 0.55
N ASP A 44 28.36 -37.67 -0.04
CA ASP A 44 29.43 -38.43 0.58
C ASP A 44 30.22 -37.51 1.52
N ASP A 45 30.49 -37.99 2.73
CA ASP A 45 31.32 -37.33 3.73
C ASP A 45 32.74 -37.17 3.17
N SER A 46 33.06 -35.97 2.68
CA SER A 46 34.45 -35.53 2.58
C SER A 46 34.56 -34.04 2.87
N GLU A 47 35.44 -33.75 3.83
CA GLU A 47 35.80 -32.44 4.34
C GLU A 47 36.08 -31.43 3.23
N VAL A 48 35.20 -30.43 3.07
CA VAL A 48 35.54 -29.19 2.39
C VAL A 48 35.03 -28.05 3.25
N GLY A 49 35.95 -27.34 3.90
CA GLY A 49 35.64 -26.21 4.76
C GLY A 49 34.82 -25.16 4.02
N PHE A 50 33.60 -24.92 4.49
CA PHE A 50 32.81 -23.77 4.06
C PHE A 50 33.46 -22.49 4.61
N PRO A 51 33.83 -21.53 3.75
CA PRO A 51 34.23 -20.23 4.23
C PRO A 51 32.99 -19.54 4.79
N THR A 52 32.95 -19.35 6.11
CA THR A 52 32.08 -18.39 6.78
C THR A 52 32.50 -16.99 6.35
N SER A 53 32.02 -16.56 5.19
CA SER A 53 32.18 -15.21 4.70
C SER A 53 30.78 -14.65 4.45
N ASN A 54 30.18 -14.13 5.53
CA ASN A 54 29.13 -13.12 5.47
C ASN A 54 29.64 -11.76 4.92
N ASP A 55 30.79 -11.74 4.25
CA ASP A 55 31.46 -10.53 3.74
C ASP A 55 30.99 -10.13 2.33
N THR A 56 29.89 -10.68 1.85
CA THR A 56 29.19 -10.16 0.66
C THR A 56 27.79 -9.68 1.02
N ILE A 57 27.67 -9.03 2.18
CA ILE A 57 26.65 -7.99 2.34
C ILE A 57 27.04 -6.93 1.31
N LEU A 58 26.31 -6.92 0.19
CA LEU A 58 26.25 -5.80 -0.74
C LEU A 58 26.19 -4.53 0.10
N SER A 59 27.32 -3.83 0.17
CA SER A 59 27.49 -2.63 0.96
C SER A 59 26.31 -1.72 0.67
N THR A 60 25.55 -1.39 1.71
CA THR A 60 24.55 -0.31 1.71
C THR A 60 25.11 0.93 1.00
N ASP A 61 26.41 1.16 1.19
CA ASP A 61 27.22 2.19 0.53
C ASP A 61 27.12 2.20 -1.00
N ILE A 62 26.99 1.05 -1.69
CA ILE A 62 26.95 1.01 -3.17
C ILE A 62 25.56 1.41 -3.69
N LEU A 63 24.50 1.02 -2.98
CA LEU A 63 23.14 1.40 -3.35
C LEU A 63 22.88 2.86 -2.99
N ASP A 64 23.38 3.30 -1.84
CA ASP A 64 23.34 4.69 -1.41
C ASP A 64 24.20 5.57 -2.34
N GLU A 65 25.40 5.14 -2.73
CA GLU A 65 26.23 5.86 -3.71
C GLU A 65 25.57 5.92 -5.09
N LYS A 66 24.90 4.85 -5.54
CA LYS A 66 24.16 4.87 -6.82
C LYS A 66 22.89 5.73 -6.75
N LEU A 67 22.24 5.76 -5.60
CA LEU A 67 21.11 6.64 -5.33
C LEU A 67 21.58 8.10 -5.29
N ASP A 68 22.69 8.38 -4.62
CA ASP A 68 23.32 9.70 -4.53
C ASP A 68 23.80 10.19 -5.89
N ILE A 69 24.37 9.32 -6.74
CA ILE A 69 24.72 9.63 -8.13
C ILE A 69 23.45 9.93 -8.95
N ALA A 70 22.37 9.18 -8.76
CA ALA A 70 21.11 9.47 -9.44
C ALA A 70 20.52 10.83 -8.99
N ILE A 71 20.57 11.12 -7.69
CA ILE A 71 20.15 12.39 -7.08
C ILE A 71 21.08 13.55 -7.51
N GLU A 72 22.38 13.32 -7.67
CA GLU A 72 23.35 14.28 -8.22
C GLU A 72 23.08 14.60 -9.69
N GLY A 73 22.78 13.57 -10.49
CA GLY A 73 22.36 13.73 -11.88
C GLY A 73 21.09 14.56 -12.03
N LEU A 74 20.19 14.50 -11.03
CA LEU A 74 19.01 15.34 -10.94
C LEU A 74 19.35 16.77 -10.47
N ARG A 75 20.34 16.94 -9.58
CA ARG A 75 20.80 18.22 -9.01
C ARG A 75 21.51 19.13 -10.01
N ASN A 76 22.22 18.57 -10.99
CA ASN A 76 23.00 19.32 -11.98
C ASN A 76 22.16 20.01 -13.09
N LYS A 77 20.84 20.13 -12.90
CA LYS A 77 19.91 20.98 -13.68
C LYS A 77 19.80 20.78 -15.20
N ASP A 78 20.48 19.79 -15.80
CA ASP A 78 20.42 19.60 -17.26
C ASP A 78 19.48 18.49 -17.75
N TYR A 79 18.81 17.72 -16.87
CA TYR A 79 18.12 16.50 -17.36
C TYR A 79 16.68 16.16 -16.97
N ALA A 80 15.98 16.83 -16.05
CA ALA A 80 14.66 16.30 -15.65
C ALA A 80 13.49 17.29 -15.38
N PRO A 81 13.61 18.37 -14.58
CA PRO A 81 12.42 19.09 -14.14
C PRO A 81 11.65 19.82 -15.26
N GLU A 82 12.31 20.18 -16.37
CA GLU A 82 11.63 20.79 -17.52
C GLU A 82 10.92 19.77 -18.43
N LYS A 83 11.44 18.54 -18.50
CA LYS A 83 10.90 17.50 -19.41
C LYS A 83 9.77 16.70 -18.78
N ILE A 84 9.80 16.47 -17.46
CA ILE A 84 8.79 15.65 -16.78
C ILE A 84 7.37 16.28 -16.82
N PRO A 85 7.17 17.61 -16.74
CA PRO A 85 5.86 18.22 -16.97
C PRO A 85 5.24 17.83 -18.33
N GLY A 86 6.05 17.71 -19.38
CA GLY A 86 5.60 17.21 -20.68
C GLY A 86 5.19 15.74 -20.66
N LEU A 87 5.84 14.92 -19.82
CA LEU A 87 5.47 13.51 -19.62
C LEU A 87 4.16 13.35 -18.84
N ILE A 88 3.80 14.27 -17.95
CA ILE A 88 2.49 14.28 -17.29
C ILE A 88 1.36 14.47 -18.33
N GLU A 89 1.64 15.10 -19.46
CA GLU A 89 0.66 15.30 -20.52
C GLU A 89 0.57 14.13 -21.51
N SER A 90 1.43 13.09 -21.40
CA SER A 90 1.47 11.96 -22.32
C SER A 90 0.13 11.24 -22.48
N ASN A 91 -0.15 10.68 -23.66
CA ASN A 91 -1.36 9.89 -23.87
C ASN A 91 -1.32 8.55 -23.12
N ASP A 92 -0.13 7.98 -22.93
CA ASP A 92 0.10 6.80 -22.11
C ASP A 92 -0.20 7.11 -20.64
N GLY A 93 -1.11 6.34 -20.04
CA GLY A 93 -1.57 6.50 -18.67
C GLY A 93 -0.53 6.07 -17.64
N ASP A 94 0.25 5.03 -17.92
CA ASP A 94 1.24 4.49 -16.99
C ASP A 94 2.45 5.40 -16.93
N LEU A 95 2.96 5.83 -18.09
CA LEU A 95 4.04 6.82 -18.19
C LEU A 95 3.67 8.12 -17.47
N ARG A 96 2.42 8.58 -17.67
CA ARG A 96 1.89 9.77 -17.00
C ARG A 96 1.89 9.61 -15.48
N ASN A 97 1.41 8.49 -14.97
CA ASN A 97 1.37 8.22 -13.53
C ASN A 97 2.78 8.16 -12.95
N GLN A 98 3.69 7.44 -13.62
CA GLN A 98 5.10 7.35 -13.24
C GLN A 98 5.78 8.71 -13.23
N ALA A 99 5.54 9.55 -14.25
CA ALA A 99 6.06 10.92 -14.30
C ALA A 99 5.58 11.76 -13.11
N GLY A 100 4.30 11.65 -12.75
CA GLY A 100 3.74 12.33 -11.58
C GLY A 100 4.37 11.87 -10.26
N GLU A 101 4.44 10.55 -10.03
CA GLU A 101 5.06 9.99 -8.83
C GLU A 101 6.56 10.35 -8.74
N THR A 102 7.25 10.34 -9.88
CA THR A 102 8.66 10.74 -9.96
C THR A 102 8.85 12.18 -9.52
N ILE A 103 8.03 13.12 -10.01
CA ILE A 103 8.11 14.52 -9.55
C ILE A 103 7.85 14.63 -8.05
N ALA A 104 6.87 13.89 -7.51
CA ALA A 104 6.60 13.91 -6.08
C ALA A 104 7.83 13.47 -5.25
N VAL A 105 8.47 12.35 -5.64
CA VAL A 105 9.71 11.87 -5.01
C VAL A 105 10.84 12.88 -5.14
N LEU A 106 11.03 13.46 -6.33
CA LEU A 106 12.10 14.43 -6.57
C LEU A 106 11.99 15.65 -5.65
N TYR A 107 10.79 16.19 -5.48
CA TYR A 107 10.57 17.34 -4.62
C TYR A 107 10.61 16.97 -3.13
N GLU A 108 10.19 15.77 -2.75
CA GLU A 108 10.36 15.27 -1.38
C GLU A 108 11.86 15.21 -1.01
N ILE A 109 12.67 14.50 -1.81
CA ILE A 109 14.12 14.40 -1.60
C ILE A 109 14.78 15.78 -1.62
N ALA A 110 14.40 16.64 -2.57
CA ALA A 110 14.98 17.97 -2.67
C ALA A 110 14.67 18.86 -1.46
N ARG A 111 13.46 18.75 -0.88
CA ARG A 111 13.07 19.45 0.35
C ARG A 111 13.78 18.89 1.59
N ASP A 112 14.03 17.58 1.64
CA ASP A 112 14.78 16.95 2.73
C ASP A 112 16.25 17.38 2.76
N ILE A 113 16.88 17.51 1.58
CA ILE A 113 18.28 17.94 1.46
C ILE A 113 18.43 19.44 1.69
N ASN A 114 17.49 20.25 1.20
CA ASN A 114 17.54 21.70 1.30
C ASN A 114 16.17 22.26 1.72
N SER A 115 16.07 22.70 2.96
CA SER A 115 14.86 23.31 3.51
C SER A 115 14.44 24.62 2.83
N VAL A 116 15.33 25.23 2.03
CA VAL A 116 15.07 26.44 1.22
C VAL A 116 14.91 26.09 -0.26
N PHE A 117 14.59 24.83 -0.57
CA PHE A 117 14.36 24.40 -1.96
C PHE A 117 13.22 25.19 -2.61
N ALA A 118 13.39 25.50 -3.90
CA ALA A 118 12.42 26.30 -4.64
C ALA A 118 11.08 25.56 -4.78
N GLU A 119 9.99 26.29 -4.55
CA GLU A 119 8.65 25.78 -4.78
C GLU A 119 8.43 25.39 -6.24
N PRO A 120 7.57 24.39 -6.51
CA PRO A 120 7.27 23.97 -7.87
C PRO A 120 6.71 25.14 -8.69
N PRO A 121 7.04 25.23 -9.99
CA PRO A 121 6.52 26.29 -10.84
C PRO A 121 4.99 26.20 -10.92
N GLU A 122 4.32 27.35 -10.93
CA GLU A 122 2.85 27.44 -10.96
C GLU A 122 2.24 26.66 -12.15
N SER A 123 2.92 26.65 -13.30
CA SER A 123 2.51 25.88 -14.48
C SER A 123 2.42 24.37 -14.23
N LEU A 124 3.29 23.82 -13.38
CA LEU A 124 3.24 22.42 -12.98
C LEU A 124 2.04 22.17 -12.06
N LEU A 125 1.79 23.04 -11.09
CA LEU A 125 0.65 22.91 -10.17
C LEU A 125 -0.69 22.93 -10.92
N ILE A 126 -0.86 23.86 -11.86
CA ILE A 126 -2.04 23.93 -12.74
C ILE A 126 -2.21 22.62 -13.54
N THR A 127 -1.09 22.07 -14.04
CA THR A 127 -1.13 20.81 -14.80
C THR A 127 -1.53 19.63 -13.92
N LEU A 128 -0.99 19.53 -12.71
CA LEU A 128 -1.35 18.49 -11.74
C LEU A 128 -2.81 18.59 -11.31
N GLU A 129 -3.31 19.79 -11.01
CA GLU A 129 -4.72 20.04 -10.66
C GLU A 129 -5.66 19.60 -11.80
N LYS A 130 -5.31 19.97 -13.04
CA LYS A 130 -6.05 19.55 -14.24
C LYS A 130 -6.12 18.02 -14.37
N LYS A 131 -5.03 17.31 -14.07
CA LYS A 131 -5.00 15.83 -14.10
C LYS A 131 -5.76 15.21 -12.92
N ALA A 132 -5.71 15.80 -11.74
CA ALA A 132 -6.47 15.40 -10.56
C ALA A 132 -8.00 15.46 -10.79
N ASN A 133 -8.44 16.34 -11.68
CA ASN A 133 -9.85 16.57 -12.03
C ASN A 133 -10.26 16.04 -13.41
N GLU A 134 -9.40 15.28 -14.10
CA GLU A 134 -9.59 14.92 -15.51
C GLU A 134 -10.84 14.05 -15.75
N SER A 135 -11.71 14.49 -16.65
CA SER A 135 -12.95 13.80 -17.04
C SER A 135 -12.92 13.24 -18.46
N ALA A 136 -11.91 12.43 -18.79
CA ALA A 136 -11.85 11.75 -20.09
C ALA A 136 -12.98 10.71 -20.25
N LYS A 137 -13.77 10.79 -21.33
CA LYS A 137 -14.85 9.82 -21.61
C LYS A 137 -14.34 8.53 -22.27
N TYR A 138 -13.19 8.60 -22.95
CA TYR A 138 -12.62 7.51 -23.76
C TYR A 138 -11.73 6.52 -22.98
N ARG A 139 -11.34 6.83 -21.73
CA ARG A 139 -10.53 5.93 -20.89
C ARG A 139 -11.37 5.02 -19.99
N GLY A 140 -10.79 3.91 -19.55
CA GLY A 140 -11.45 2.93 -18.68
C GLY A 140 -11.84 3.51 -17.33
N LYS A 141 -12.94 3.03 -16.73
CA LYS A 141 -13.43 3.54 -15.44
C LYS A 141 -12.43 3.32 -14.29
N LYS A 142 -11.78 2.15 -14.23
CA LYS A 142 -10.79 1.79 -13.21
C LYS A 142 -9.55 2.67 -13.32
N GLU A 143 -8.99 2.74 -14.52
CA GLU A 143 -7.82 3.56 -14.86
C GLU A 143 -8.03 5.03 -14.48
N LYS A 144 -9.13 5.65 -14.92
CA LYS A 144 -9.44 7.05 -14.57
C LYS A 144 -9.56 7.27 -13.06
N ARG A 145 -10.12 6.30 -12.33
CA ARG A 145 -10.27 6.41 -10.88
C ARG A 145 -8.90 6.37 -10.20
N LEU A 146 -8.03 5.45 -10.63
CA LEU A 146 -6.67 5.34 -10.11
C LEU A 146 -5.88 6.61 -10.42
N GLN A 147 -5.86 7.04 -11.68
CA GLN A 147 -5.17 8.25 -12.10
C GLN A 147 -5.61 9.47 -11.28
N ARG A 148 -6.91 9.72 -11.13
CA ARG A 148 -7.39 10.85 -10.31
C ARG A 148 -6.97 10.72 -8.85
N ALA A 149 -6.97 9.52 -8.29
CA ALA A 149 -6.52 9.32 -6.92
C ALA A 149 -5.03 9.66 -6.79
N THR A 150 -4.19 9.10 -7.66
CA THR A 150 -2.75 9.36 -7.70
C THR A 150 -2.45 10.84 -7.89
N PHE A 151 -3.05 11.50 -8.88
CA PHE A 151 -2.80 12.93 -9.13
C PHE A 151 -3.36 13.85 -8.04
N ARG A 152 -4.41 13.46 -7.31
CA ARG A 152 -4.86 14.22 -6.15
C ARG A 152 -3.88 14.09 -4.99
N GLU A 153 -3.38 12.89 -4.71
CA GLU A 153 -2.34 12.67 -3.70
C GLU A 153 -1.08 13.49 -4.02
N ILE A 154 -0.62 13.44 -5.27
CA ILE A 154 0.53 14.22 -5.74
C ILE A 154 0.25 15.72 -5.62
N TYR A 155 -0.90 16.21 -6.08
CA TYR A 155 -1.21 17.63 -6.01
C TYR A 155 -1.26 18.13 -4.55
N ASN A 156 -1.89 17.36 -3.66
CA ASN A 156 -1.96 17.69 -2.23
C ASN A 156 -0.59 17.65 -1.55
N SER A 157 0.36 16.82 -2.02
CA SER A 157 1.72 16.83 -1.46
C SER A 157 2.46 18.14 -1.72
N PHE A 158 2.14 18.82 -2.82
CA PHE A 158 2.67 20.14 -3.12
C PHE A 158 1.97 21.27 -2.37
N GLU A 159 0.63 21.23 -2.29
CA GLU A 159 -0.17 22.31 -1.68
C GLU A 159 -0.23 22.23 -0.15
N GLU A 160 -0.47 21.04 0.40
CA GLU A 160 -0.71 20.80 1.82
C GLU A 160 0.49 20.17 2.54
N GLY A 161 1.54 19.77 1.79
CA GLY A 161 2.70 19.08 2.34
C GLY A 161 2.39 17.64 2.80
N THR A 162 1.32 17.02 2.28
CA THR A 162 0.90 15.68 2.68
C THR A 162 1.69 14.60 1.94
N SER A 163 2.20 13.61 2.66
CA SER A 163 2.83 12.42 2.07
C SER A 163 1.83 11.25 1.97
N PRO A 164 2.08 10.25 1.10
CA PRO A 164 1.23 9.08 1.00
C PRO A 164 1.32 8.29 2.31
N GLU A 165 0.15 7.95 2.87
CA GLU A 165 0.03 7.20 4.11
C GLU A 165 -0.81 5.94 3.87
N PHE A 166 -0.17 4.77 3.90
CA PHE A 166 -0.88 3.49 3.83
C PHE A 166 -0.07 2.32 4.40
N ASP A 167 -0.81 1.31 4.87
CA ASP A 167 -0.28 0.15 5.57
C ASP A 167 -0.27 -1.09 4.67
N ILE A 168 0.87 -1.79 4.62
CA ILE A 168 1.00 -3.09 3.96
C ILE A 168 1.21 -4.16 5.02
N LYS A 169 0.24 -5.05 5.17
CA LYS A 169 0.32 -6.16 6.13
C LYS A 169 1.02 -7.37 5.51
N PHE A 170 2.05 -7.86 6.17
CA PHE A 170 2.79 -9.04 5.74
C PHE A 170 2.98 -10.02 6.91
N GLY A 171 2.13 -11.05 6.97
CA GLY A 171 2.10 -11.94 8.13
C GLY A 171 1.51 -11.25 9.37
N ARG A 172 2.34 -10.99 10.38
CA ARG A 172 1.96 -10.34 11.64
C ARG A 172 2.39 -8.89 11.73
N GLU A 173 3.38 -8.51 10.93
CA GLU A 173 3.91 -7.15 10.87
C GLU A 173 3.15 -6.31 9.83
N THR A 174 3.27 -5.00 9.98
CA THR A 174 2.70 -4.02 9.06
C THR A 174 3.79 -3.03 8.69
N LEU A 175 4.03 -2.87 7.39
CA LEU A 175 4.91 -1.85 6.84
C LEU A 175 4.08 -0.58 6.65
N GLU A 176 4.44 0.48 7.36
CA GLU A 176 3.84 1.80 7.21
C GLU A 176 4.59 2.57 6.11
N ILE A 177 3.89 2.91 5.03
CA ILE A 177 4.42 3.80 3.99
C ILE A 177 4.00 5.21 4.35
N THR A 178 4.98 6.06 4.65
CA THR A 178 4.76 7.43 5.13
C THR A 178 5.36 8.51 4.22
N SER A 179 6.11 8.11 3.18
CA SER A 179 6.80 9.02 2.26
C SER A 179 6.70 8.54 0.80
N TRP A 180 6.88 9.46 -0.15
CA TRP A 180 6.92 9.14 -1.57
C TRP A 180 8.12 8.25 -1.92
N THR A 181 9.24 8.47 -1.25
CA THR A 181 10.48 7.72 -1.41
C THR A 181 10.31 6.27 -0.95
N THR A 182 9.72 6.05 0.24
CA THR A 182 9.43 4.71 0.74
C THR A 182 8.41 3.99 -0.14
N ARG A 183 7.40 4.71 -0.66
CA ARG A 183 6.44 4.17 -1.65
C ARG A 183 7.15 3.73 -2.94
N LEU A 184 8.09 4.53 -3.44
CA LEU A 184 8.87 4.20 -4.63
C LEU A 184 9.70 2.93 -4.42
N TYR A 185 10.43 2.83 -3.31
CA TYR A 185 11.20 1.62 -2.99
C TYR A 185 10.30 0.39 -2.94
N TYR A 186 9.15 0.49 -2.27
CA TYR A 186 8.20 -0.61 -2.23
C TYR A 186 7.71 -1.02 -3.63
N ASN A 187 7.39 -0.06 -4.50
CA ASN A 187 6.98 -0.36 -5.87
C ASN A 187 8.09 -1.04 -6.68
N ILE A 188 9.34 -0.60 -6.54
CA ILE A 188 10.50 -1.22 -7.20
C ILE A 188 10.68 -2.66 -6.70
N PHE A 189 10.78 -2.87 -5.40
CA PHE A 189 11.00 -4.20 -4.82
C PHE A 189 9.82 -5.13 -5.07
N SER A 190 8.59 -4.65 -4.99
CA SER A 190 7.41 -5.47 -5.30
C SER A 190 7.36 -5.88 -6.78
N SER A 191 7.84 -5.03 -7.70
CA SER A 191 7.97 -5.39 -9.11
C SER A 191 9.08 -6.41 -9.36
N LEU A 192 10.21 -6.29 -8.65
CA LEU A 192 11.38 -7.13 -8.80
C LEU A 192 11.19 -8.52 -8.18
N LEU A 193 10.65 -8.55 -6.96
CA LEU A 193 10.50 -9.76 -6.14
C LEU A 193 9.14 -10.43 -6.36
N ALA A 194 8.18 -9.71 -6.94
CA ALA A 194 6.82 -10.20 -7.23
C ALA A 194 6.19 -10.90 -6.01
N THR A 195 5.89 -12.19 -6.14
CA THR A 195 5.29 -13.01 -5.08
C THR A 195 6.20 -13.21 -3.86
N GLY A 196 7.51 -13.00 -4.00
CA GLY A 196 8.52 -13.13 -2.95
C GLY A 196 8.62 -11.92 -2.01
N MET A 197 7.95 -10.79 -2.30
CA MET A 197 8.08 -9.55 -1.52
C MET A 197 7.80 -9.76 -0.02
N ASN A 198 6.77 -10.54 0.33
CA ASN A 198 6.38 -10.79 1.72
C ASN A 198 7.39 -11.65 2.49
N ILE A 199 8.12 -12.54 1.80
CA ILE A 199 9.16 -13.38 2.43
C ILE A 199 10.37 -12.50 2.71
N HIS A 200 10.76 -11.71 1.71
CA HIS A 200 11.90 -10.81 1.81
C HIS A 200 11.70 -9.69 2.84
N LEU A 201 10.49 -9.14 2.99
CA LEU A 201 10.22 -8.19 4.09
C LEU A 201 10.42 -8.80 5.48
N LYS A 202 10.26 -10.11 5.63
CA LYS A 202 10.48 -10.81 6.91
C LYS A 202 11.94 -11.18 7.10
N GLU A 203 12.53 -11.84 6.12
CA GLU A 203 13.80 -12.56 6.30
C GLU A 203 15.02 -11.74 5.83
N ASN A 204 14.83 -10.77 4.95
CA ASN A 204 15.95 -10.03 4.37
C ASN A 204 16.30 -8.80 5.22
N GLY A 205 17.41 -8.89 5.98
CA GLY A 205 17.92 -7.79 6.80
C GLY A 205 18.16 -6.49 6.03
N PHE A 206 18.55 -6.56 4.74
CA PHE A 206 18.70 -5.36 3.91
C PHE A 206 17.35 -4.67 3.64
N LEU A 207 16.30 -5.43 3.32
CA LEU A 207 14.99 -4.81 3.10
C LEU A 207 14.39 -4.31 4.41
N ARG A 208 14.64 -5.00 5.52
CA ARG A 208 14.25 -4.50 6.84
C ARG A 208 14.93 -3.18 7.17
N SER A 209 16.23 -3.04 6.88
CA SER A 209 16.93 -1.76 7.10
C SER A 209 16.42 -0.65 6.17
N VAL A 210 16.19 -0.92 4.88
CA VAL A 210 15.65 0.06 3.92
C VAL A 210 14.28 0.60 4.36
N PHE A 211 13.43 -0.25 4.94
CA PHE A 211 12.10 0.13 5.41
C PHE A 211 12.05 0.52 6.90
N ASN A 212 13.20 0.59 7.58
CA ASN A 212 13.28 0.82 9.03
C ASN A 212 12.36 -0.10 9.85
N LEU A 213 12.29 -1.38 9.46
CA LEU A 213 11.57 -2.41 10.21
C LEU A 213 12.50 -2.92 11.32
N ASP A 214 11.96 -3.06 12.53
CA ASP A 214 12.70 -3.60 13.68
C ASP A 214 13.28 -4.98 13.38
N ASP A 215 14.40 -5.37 14.00
CA ASP A 215 14.91 -6.74 13.84
C ASP A 215 13.93 -7.76 14.41
N LEU A 216 13.80 -8.91 13.74
CA LEU A 216 12.89 -9.98 14.15
C LEU A 216 13.24 -10.46 15.58
N GLU A 217 12.47 -10.04 16.57
CA GLU A 217 12.51 -10.69 17.88
C GLU A 217 11.99 -12.13 17.73
N ILE A 218 12.88 -13.08 17.98
CA ILE A 218 12.66 -14.55 17.90
C ILE A 218 11.43 -15.01 18.72
N GLU A 219 10.94 -14.17 19.64
CA GLU A 219 9.77 -14.44 20.47
C GLU A 219 8.46 -14.59 19.70
N ASP A 220 8.36 -14.03 18.48
CA ASP A 220 7.10 -14.00 17.74
C ASP A 220 6.73 -15.34 17.08
N ILE A 221 7.69 -16.28 17.00
CA ILE A 221 7.45 -17.63 16.49
C ILE A 221 6.49 -18.42 17.41
N HIS A 222 6.41 -18.07 18.69
CA HIS A 222 5.61 -18.78 19.69
C HIS A 222 4.39 -18.03 20.24
N GLN A 223 4.14 -16.78 19.81
CA GLN A 223 3.00 -16.03 20.33
C GLN A 223 1.67 -16.43 19.66
N SER A 224 0.68 -16.65 20.53
CA SER A 224 -0.54 -17.43 20.29
C SER A 224 -1.55 -16.76 19.35
N LYS A 225 -2.26 -17.58 18.56
CA LYS A 225 -3.47 -17.15 17.85
C LYS A 225 -4.44 -16.55 18.87
N THR A 226 -4.77 -15.27 18.76
CA THR A 226 -5.82 -14.63 19.57
C THR A 226 -7.09 -15.47 19.49
N ASN A 227 -7.69 -15.80 20.63
CA ASN A 227 -8.89 -16.61 20.69
C ASN A 227 -9.99 -15.95 19.83
N ARG A 228 -10.72 -16.77 19.04
CA ARG A 228 -11.81 -16.31 18.16
C ARG A 228 -12.80 -15.43 18.91
N PHE A 229 -13.07 -15.75 20.18
CA PHE A 229 -13.97 -14.99 21.03
C PHE A 229 -13.45 -13.57 21.30
N ASP A 230 -12.18 -13.43 21.67
CA ASP A 230 -11.57 -12.13 21.98
C ASP A 230 -11.51 -11.23 20.75
N ARG A 231 -11.16 -11.80 19.59
CA ARG A 231 -11.22 -11.07 18.31
C ARG A 231 -12.64 -10.59 17.99
N GLN A 232 -13.65 -11.42 18.25
CA GLN A 232 -15.05 -11.05 18.03
C GLN A 232 -15.51 -9.96 18.99
N LEU A 233 -15.07 -10.01 20.25
CA LEU A 233 -15.38 -9.00 21.26
C LEU A 233 -14.74 -7.65 20.90
N ALA A 234 -13.45 -7.65 20.52
CA ALA A 234 -12.74 -6.46 20.06
C ALA A 234 -13.41 -5.84 18.82
N ASN A 235 -13.76 -6.66 17.82
CA ASN A 235 -14.46 -6.19 16.62
C ASN A 235 -15.85 -5.61 16.95
N ARG A 236 -16.60 -6.22 17.88
CA ARG A 236 -17.89 -5.68 18.35
C ARG A 236 -17.73 -4.34 19.05
N ALA A 237 -16.73 -4.21 19.92
CA ALA A 237 -16.41 -2.96 20.59
C ALA A 237 -16.05 -1.85 19.58
N ALA A 238 -15.13 -2.14 18.65
CA ALA A 238 -14.73 -1.23 17.58
C ALA A 238 -15.91 -0.81 16.70
N PHE A 239 -16.78 -1.76 16.33
CA PHE A 239 -17.98 -1.47 15.54
C PHE A 239 -18.97 -0.56 16.29
N LYS A 240 -19.13 -0.77 17.60
CA LYS A 240 -19.97 0.07 18.46
C LYS A 240 -19.42 1.50 18.53
N VAL A 241 -18.13 1.66 18.74
CA VAL A 241 -17.45 2.97 18.77
C VAL A 241 -17.60 3.68 17.42
N ARG A 242 -17.29 3.00 16.31
CA ARG A 242 -17.44 3.56 14.95
C ARG A 242 -18.88 3.98 14.67
N THR A 243 -19.85 3.16 15.07
CA THR A 243 -21.28 3.47 14.90
C THR A 243 -21.68 4.71 15.69
N GLN A 244 -21.17 4.88 16.92
CA GLN A 244 -21.44 6.07 17.74
C GLN A 244 -20.81 7.34 17.15
N ALA A 245 -19.55 7.27 16.70
CA ALA A 245 -18.88 8.38 16.03
C ALA A 245 -19.62 8.81 14.76
N LEU A 246 -20.03 7.85 13.92
CA LEU A 246 -20.78 8.11 12.70
C LEU A 246 -22.19 8.66 12.97
N LYS A 247 -22.84 8.28 14.07
CA LYS A 247 -24.15 8.87 14.45
C LYS A 247 -24.06 10.38 14.66
N LYS A 248 -22.98 10.86 15.28
CA LYS A 248 -22.74 12.30 15.49
C LYS A 248 -22.57 13.04 14.15
N THR A 249 -21.73 12.51 13.26
CA THR A 249 -21.48 13.14 11.94
C THR A 249 -22.70 13.08 11.02
N ARG A 250 -23.50 12.01 11.10
CA ARG A 250 -24.77 11.88 10.36
C ARG A 250 -25.85 12.84 10.88
N ALA A 251 -25.97 13.01 12.21
CA ALA A 251 -26.91 13.95 12.80
C ALA A 251 -26.64 15.40 12.35
N ASN A 252 -25.35 15.79 12.27
CA ASN A 252 -24.94 17.11 11.80
C ASN A 252 -25.28 17.38 10.32
N LYS A 253 -25.38 16.33 9.49
CA LYS A 253 -25.82 16.48 8.08
C LYS A 253 -27.33 16.64 7.96
N VAL A 254 -28.11 16.11 8.90
CA VAL A 254 -29.59 16.19 8.88
C VAL A 254 -30.09 17.55 9.40
N THR A 255 -29.32 18.24 10.24
CA THR A 255 -29.67 19.55 10.83
C THR A 255 -29.22 20.77 10.02
N ARG A 256 -28.56 20.57 8.87
CA ARG A 256 -28.07 21.64 7.97
C ARG A 256 -28.97 21.89 6.74
N ILE A 257 -30.25 21.55 6.83
CA ILE A 257 -31.29 21.88 5.83
C ILE A 257 -32.30 22.79 6.52
#